data_AF-A0A9X6WUS7-F1
#
_entry.id   AF-A0A9X6WUS7-F1
#
_cell.length_a   1.000
_cell.length_b   1.000
_cell.length_c   1.000
_cell.angle_alpha   90.00
_cell.angle_beta   90.00
_cell.angle_gamma   90.00
#
_symmetry.space_group_name_H-M   'P 1'
#
loop_
_entity.id
_entity.type
_entity.pdbx_description
1 polymer ?
#
loop_
_entity_poly.entity_id
_entity_poly.type
_entity_poly.pdbx_seq_one_letter_code
_entity_poly.pdbx_strand_id
1 'polypeptide(L)'
;MDWAYSPQYGKDVRTELLKNASGQIAYCLVYGLKSPNGEDLPEAGKTDDVSYRVLMNGYPQKTPENLGVSDWKEAHYATQLALWNALGQISVDELQFKNAAVQKAAKNIIHAANQSQDTQDVWMNVIPTDKQEAQLNGEYFETTTYNVQTNAKKGTFQVQMNNAPQGTRIVTEQGEVKETFQLGEKFRIQVPKSSKSSELSLKVVSNLTNVHAIVYKGTSTIQDATVLLERSTEQVSTDLQVFWKANGALKVMKVDENQKPLPGAVFEIANSNQQVMGTITADKNGIAEMGNLELGTYTVKEVKAPVGYVLDATPKPFEVKTGEIAVVEMKNVQIKGNIEIKKISDTGKILPGVEFTVFTPEGKVVTKVTTDQEGIAKVNSLPFGKYYFQETKGLEGYLLNQTKYPFEVKE
;
A
#
# COMPACT_ATOMS: atom_id res chain seq x y z
N MET A 1 -56.07 2.25 -32.47
CA MET A 1 -55.32 3.11 -31.54
C MET A 1 -56.13 4.36 -31.34
N ASP A 2 -56.42 4.70 -30.09
CA ASP A 2 -57.25 5.85 -29.75
C ASP A 2 -56.38 7.11 -29.69
N TRP A 3 -56.01 7.59 -30.88
CA TRP A 3 -55.11 8.74 -31.05
C TRP A 3 -55.63 9.98 -30.32
N ALA A 4 -54.75 10.64 -29.57
CA ALA A 4 -55.03 11.91 -28.91
C ALA A 4 -55.19 13.02 -29.96
N TYR A 5 -56.15 13.91 -29.73
CA TYR A 5 -56.36 15.07 -30.59
C TYR A 5 -55.53 16.25 -30.09
N SER A 6 -54.82 16.93 -30.98
CA SER A 6 -54.12 18.17 -30.66
C SER A 6 -54.94 19.37 -31.14
N PRO A 7 -55.46 20.21 -30.22
CA PRO A 7 -56.12 21.46 -30.59
C PRO A 7 -55.18 22.41 -31.37
N GLN A 8 -53.89 22.42 -31.02
CA GLN A 8 -52.87 23.23 -31.68
C GLN A 8 -52.75 22.90 -33.18
N TYR A 9 -52.83 21.62 -33.55
CA TYR A 9 -52.71 21.18 -34.95
C TYR A 9 -54.05 20.89 -35.64
N GLY A 10 -55.16 20.97 -34.91
CA GLY A 10 -56.50 20.69 -35.41
C GLY A 10 -56.73 19.24 -35.86
N LYS A 11 -55.88 18.29 -35.44
CA LYS A 11 -55.90 16.89 -35.91
C LYS A 11 -55.42 15.90 -34.85
N ASP A 12 -55.70 14.62 -35.08
CA ASP A 12 -55.14 13.53 -34.28
C ASP A 12 -53.61 13.46 -34.43
N VAL A 13 -52.91 13.27 -33.31
CA VAL A 13 -51.46 13.05 -33.27
C VAL A 13 -51.19 11.56 -33.50
N ARG A 14 -50.73 11.22 -34.71
CA ARG A 14 -50.49 9.83 -35.14
C ARG A 14 -49.00 9.54 -35.26
N THR A 15 -48.67 8.26 -35.14
CA THR A 15 -47.32 7.73 -35.37
C THR A 15 -47.40 6.30 -35.89
N GLU A 16 -46.31 5.82 -36.48
CA GLU A 16 -46.11 4.43 -36.86
C GLU A 16 -45.00 3.79 -36.00
N LEU A 17 -44.96 2.46 -35.96
CA LEU A 17 -43.85 1.72 -35.35
C LEU A 17 -42.71 1.65 -36.36
N LEU A 18 -41.55 2.20 -36.00
CA LEU A 18 -40.33 2.09 -36.80
C LEU A 18 -39.40 1.05 -36.24
N LYS A 19 -38.71 0.34 -37.13
CA LYS A 19 -37.62 -0.57 -36.78
C LYS A 19 -36.46 -0.37 -37.73
N ASN A 20 -35.24 -0.44 -37.20
CA ASN A 20 -34.06 -0.54 -38.05
C ASN A 20 -33.93 -1.94 -38.68
N ALA A 21 -32.94 -2.12 -39.56
CA ALA A 21 -32.69 -3.40 -40.24
C ALA A 21 -32.42 -4.58 -39.28
N SER A 22 -31.93 -4.30 -38.07
CA SER A 22 -31.69 -5.28 -37.00
C SER A 22 -32.91 -5.53 -36.11
N GLY A 23 -34.06 -4.91 -36.40
CA GLY A 23 -35.31 -5.10 -35.68
C GLY A 23 -35.48 -4.29 -34.39
N GLN A 24 -34.53 -3.39 -34.08
CA GLN A 24 -34.60 -2.50 -32.92
C GLN A 24 -35.59 -1.36 -33.20
N ILE A 25 -36.39 -1.01 -32.20
CA ILE A 25 -37.42 0.03 -32.33
C ILE A 25 -36.74 1.40 -32.47
N ALA A 26 -37.18 2.15 -33.47
CA ALA A 26 -36.80 3.53 -33.69
C ALA A 26 -37.98 4.46 -33.34
N TYR A 27 -37.67 5.68 -32.92
CA TYR A 27 -38.65 6.72 -32.65
C TYR A 27 -38.43 7.94 -33.53
N CYS A 28 -39.52 8.61 -33.84
CA CYS A 28 -39.59 9.80 -34.67
C CYS A 28 -39.17 11.03 -33.89
N LEU A 29 -38.25 11.84 -34.43
CA LEU A 29 -37.75 13.05 -33.77
C LEU A 29 -38.42 14.33 -34.28
N VAL A 30 -39.17 14.32 -35.38
CA VAL A 30 -39.79 15.54 -35.95
C VAL A 30 -41.25 15.32 -36.31
N TYR A 31 -42.16 15.80 -35.46
CA TYR A 31 -43.58 15.78 -35.72
C TYR A 31 -43.94 16.56 -37.00
N GLY A 32 -44.74 15.94 -37.86
CA GLY A 32 -45.27 16.56 -39.08
C GLY A 32 -44.55 16.19 -40.38
N LEU A 33 -43.37 15.57 -40.31
CA LEU A 33 -42.68 14.99 -41.46
C LEU A 33 -43.01 13.49 -41.61
N LYS A 34 -42.74 12.90 -42.78
CA LYS A 34 -43.00 11.48 -43.02
C LYS A 34 -41.98 10.61 -42.29
N SER A 35 -42.45 9.51 -41.71
CA SER A 35 -41.59 8.48 -41.12
C SER A 35 -40.74 7.79 -42.19
N PRO A 36 -39.47 7.43 -41.89
CA PRO A 36 -38.63 6.64 -42.80
C PRO A 36 -39.28 5.28 -43.12
N ASN A 37 -39.16 4.83 -44.36
CA ASN A 37 -39.73 3.60 -44.89
C ASN A 37 -38.79 2.95 -45.93
N GLY A 38 -37.59 2.59 -45.48
CA GLY A 38 -36.58 1.88 -46.28
C GLY A 38 -35.44 2.75 -46.81
N GLU A 39 -35.46 4.06 -46.53
CA GLU A 39 -34.31 4.92 -46.78
C GLU A 39 -33.14 4.59 -45.85
N ASP A 40 -31.92 4.68 -46.39
CA ASP A 40 -30.69 4.63 -45.61
C ASP A 40 -30.40 6.02 -45.02
N LEU A 41 -30.48 6.13 -43.70
CA LEU A 41 -30.29 7.39 -42.99
C LEU A 41 -28.90 7.43 -42.35
N PRO A 42 -28.08 8.47 -42.60
CA PRO A 42 -26.77 8.58 -41.97
C PRO A 42 -26.88 8.88 -40.48
N GLU A 43 -26.00 8.27 -39.68
CA GLU A 43 -25.83 8.60 -38.26
C GLU A 43 -25.34 10.05 -38.11
N ALA A 44 -26.00 10.83 -37.25
CA ALA A 44 -25.77 12.26 -37.08
C ALA A 44 -25.48 12.67 -35.63
N GLY A 45 -25.21 11.71 -34.75
CA GLY A 45 -24.82 11.94 -33.36
C GLY A 45 -25.76 11.29 -32.36
N LYS A 46 -25.96 11.93 -31.22
CA LYS A 46 -26.84 11.49 -30.13
C LYS A 46 -27.94 12.52 -29.89
N THR A 47 -29.08 12.10 -29.34
CA THR A 47 -30.06 13.06 -28.81
C THR A 47 -29.53 13.74 -27.55
N ASP A 48 -30.22 14.74 -27.04
CA ASP A 48 -29.97 15.26 -25.70
C ASP A 48 -30.29 14.20 -24.61
N ASP A 49 -29.82 14.44 -23.38
CA ASP A 49 -30.02 13.49 -22.28
C ASP A 49 -31.48 13.41 -21.79
N VAL A 50 -32.31 14.44 -21.97
CA VAL A 50 -33.75 14.37 -21.61
C VAL A 50 -34.45 13.38 -22.55
N SER A 51 -34.22 13.52 -23.86
CA SER A 51 -34.73 12.60 -24.88
C SER A 51 -34.24 11.17 -24.65
N TYR A 52 -32.96 10.99 -24.30
CA TYR A 52 -32.41 9.69 -23.90
C TYR A 52 -33.15 9.09 -22.68
N ARG A 53 -33.34 9.88 -21.61
CA ARG A 53 -34.03 9.42 -20.41
C ARG A 53 -35.50 9.09 -20.68
N VAL A 54 -36.17 9.80 -21.59
CA VAL A 54 -37.52 9.43 -22.06
C VAL A 54 -37.50 8.03 -22.68
N LEU A 55 -36.57 7.77 -23.60
CA LEU A 55 -36.46 6.47 -24.26
C LEU A 55 -36.11 5.34 -23.27
N MET A 56 -35.24 5.62 -22.29
CA MET A 56 -34.88 4.68 -21.22
C MET A 56 -36.03 4.35 -20.27
N ASN A 57 -36.97 5.28 -20.08
CA ASN A 57 -38.15 5.09 -19.24
C ASN A 57 -39.40 4.68 -20.03
N GLY A 58 -39.33 4.65 -21.36
CA GLY A 58 -40.41 4.25 -22.25
C GLY A 58 -40.27 2.83 -22.79
N TYR A 59 -41.11 2.52 -23.76
CA TYR A 59 -41.09 1.25 -24.50
C TYR A 59 -39.95 1.25 -25.54
N PRO A 60 -39.21 0.15 -25.75
CA PRO A 60 -39.36 -1.17 -25.15
C PRO A 60 -38.55 -1.40 -23.87
N GLN A 61 -37.85 -0.38 -23.33
CA GLN A 61 -37.05 -0.53 -22.10
C GLN A 61 -37.92 -0.85 -20.87
N LYS A 62 -39.17 -0.37 -20.88
CA LYS A 62 -40.26 -0.77 -19.97
C LYS A 62 -41.32 -1.56 -20.74
N THR A 63 -41.82 -2.61 -20.11
CA THR A 63 -42.94 -3.41 -20.64
C THR A 63 -44.25 -2.61 -20.60
N PRO A 64 -45.27 -2.96 -21.40
CA PRO A 64 -46.60 -2.36 -21.31
C PRO A 64 -47.18 -2.38 -19.90
N GLU A 65 -47.01 -3.50 -19.18
CA GLU A 65 -47.44 -3.65 -17.80
C GLU A 65 -46.75 -2.66 -16.86
N ASN A 66 -45.42 -2.50 -16.97
CA ASN A 66 -44.67 -1.51 -16.17
C ASN A 66 -45.10 -0.07 -16.46
N LEU A 67 -45.55 0.21 -17.69
CA LEU A 67 -46.07 1.52 -18.10
C LEU A 67 -47.56 1.70 -17.75
N GLY A 68 -48.23 0.66 -17.25
CA GLY A 68 -49.65 0.70 -16.89
C GLY A 68 -50.60 0.77 -18.08
N VAL A 69 -50.21 0.19 -19.23
CA VAL A 69 -51.00 0.16 -20.46
C VAL A 69 -51.25 -1.28 -20.92
N SER A 70 -52.27 -1.47 -21.77
CA SER A 70 -52.79 -2.81 -22.10
C SER A 70 -51.95 -3.58 -23.10
N ASP A 71 -51.29 -2.89 -24.04
CA ASP A 71 -50.52 -3.53 -25.09
C ASP A 71 -49.28 -2.71 -25.51
N TRP A 72 -48.47 -3.30 -26.39
CA TRP A 72 -47.26 -2.66 -26.91
C TRP A 72 -47.55 -1.43 -27.75
N LYS A 73 -48.73 -1.33 -28.39
CA LYS A 73 -49.07 -0.19 -29.25
C LYS A 73 -49.32 1.03 -28.38
N GLU A 74 -50.04 0.87 -27.27
CA GLU A 74 -50.28 1.94 -26.29
C GLU A 74 -48.97 2.37 -25.63
N ALA A 75 -48.11 1.42 -25.29
CA ALA A 75 -46.78 1.67 -24.71
C ALA A 75 -45.87 2.45 -25.67
N HIS A 76 -45.80 2.01 -26.93
CA HIS A 76 -45.08 2.70 -28.00
C HIS A 76 -45.63 4.11 -28.22
N TYR A 77 -46.95 4.27 -28.32
CA TYR A 77 -47.56 5.57 -28.57
C TYR A 77 -47.32 6.55 -27.41
N ALA A 78 -47.48 6.11 -26.16
CA ALA A 78 -47.16 6.92 -24.98
C ALA A 78 -45.70 7.38 -24.98
N THR A 79 -44.77 6.51 -25.39
CA THR A 79 -43.34 6.83 -25.48
C THR A 79 -43.06 7.84 -26.58
N GLN A 80 -43.67 7.70 -27.76
CA GLN A 80 -43.52 8.66 -28.85
C GLN A 80 -44.05 10.05 -28.48
N LEU A 81 -45.20 10.12 -27.79
CA LEU A 81 -45.74 11.39 -27.29
C LEU A 81 -44.82 12.03 -26.25
N ALA A 82 -44.28 11.24 -25.31
CA ALA A 82 -43.33 11.71 -24.33
C ALA A 82 -42.04 12.26 -24.98
N LEU A 83 -41.56 11.61 -26.05
CA LEU A 83 -40.38 12.06 -26.78
C LEU A 83 -40.62 13.39 -27.50
N TRP A 84 -41.73 13.52 -28.24
CA TRP A 84 -42.09 14.80 -28.86
C TRP A 84 -42.32 15.92 -27.84
N ASN A 85 -42.78 15.58 -26.63
CA ASN A 85 -42.85 16.54 -25.53
C ASN A 85 -41.48 16.98 -25.04
N ALA A 86 -40.54 16.05 -24.82
CA ALA A 86 -39.17 16.39 -24.44
C ALA A 86 -38.47 17.25 -25.50
N LEU A 87 -38.76 17.01 -26.77
CA LEU A 87 -38.25 17.80 -27.91
C LEU A 87 -38.97 19.15 -28.09
N GLY A 88 -39.95 19.48 -27.25
CA GLY A 88 -40.72 20.73 -27.33
C GLY A 88 -41.63 20.84 -28.56
N GLN A 89 -41.94 19.72 -29.22
CA GLN A 89 -42.74 19.70 -30.44
C GLN A 89 -44.24 19.59 -30.16
N ILE A 90 -44.62 18.95 -29.05
CA ILE A 90 -46.01 18.77 -28.64
C ILE A 90 -46.09 18.86 -27.12
N SER A 91 -47.09 19.56 -26.57
CA SER A 91 -47.36 19.54 -25.14
C SER A 91 -48.34 18.41 -24.79
N VAL A 92 -47.90 17.40 -24.02
CA VAL A 92 -48.77 16.30 -23.56
C VAL A 92 -49.90 16.81 -22.66
N ASP A 93 -49.72 17.93 -21.96
CA ASP A 93 -50.78 18.53 -21.14
C ASP A 93 -51.89 19.21 -21.95
N GLU A 94 -51.61 19.58 -23.21
CA GLU A 94 -52.57 20.24 -24.11
C GLU A 94 -53.33 19.25 -25.02
N LEU A 95 -52.93 17.98 -25.03
CA LEU A 95 -53.58 16.94 -25.83
C LEU A 95 -54.89 16.46 -25.21
N GLN A 96 -55.90 16.24 -26.06
CA GLN A 96 -57.16 15.63 -25.69
C GLN A 96 -57.08 14.11 -25.89
N PHE A 97 -56.83 13.38 -24.80
CA PHE A 97 -56.69 11.93 -24.83
C PHE A 97 -58.04 11.22 -24.84
N LYS A 98 -58.15 10.22 -25.72
CA LYS A 98 -59.28 9.27 -25.74
C LYS A 98 -59.02 8.06 -24.84
N ASN A 99 -57.76 7.84 -24.45
CA ASN A 99 -57.30 6.75 -23.59
C ASN A 99 -56.50 7.30 -22.40
N ALA A 100 -57.07 7.18 -21.19
CA ALA A 100 -56.48 7.69 -19.96
C ALA A 100 -55.21 6.94 -19.53
N ALA A 101 -55.08 5.66 -19.89
CA ALA A 101 -53.88 4.87 -19.58
C ALA A 101 -52.68 5.39 -20.38
N VAL A 102 -52.87 5.66 -21.68
CA VAL A 102 -51.84 6.28 -22.53
C VAL A 102 -51.43 7.66 -22.01
N GLN A 103 -52.40 8.49 -21.60
CA GLN A 103 -52.11 9.80 -21.01
C GLN A 103 -51.23 9.67 -19.76
N LYS A 104 -51.63 8.78 -18.84
CA LYS A 104 -50.90 8.53 -17.60
C LYS A 104 -49.49 8.00 -17.88
N ALA A 105 -49.35 7.06 -18.80
CA ALA A 105 -48.06 6.51 -19.21
C ALA A 105 -47.13 7.59 -19.78
N ALA A 106 -47.60 8.42 -20.72
CA ALA A 106 -46.80 9.49 -21.31
C ALA A 106 -46.32 10.48 -20.24
N LYS A 107 -47.22 10.91 -19.33
CA LYS A 107 -46.87 11.80 -18.21
C LYS A 107 -45.87 11.17 -17.26
N ASN A 108 -46.01 9.89 -16.94
CA ASN A 108 -45.08 9.16 -16.07
C ASN A 108 -43.69 9.05 -16.70
N ILE A 109 -43.59 8.77 -18.01
CA ILE A 109 -42.32 8.72 -18.73
C ILE A 109 -41.62 10.08 -18.68
N ILE A 110 -42.33 11.17 -18.99
CA ILE A 110 -41.79 12.55 -18.92
C ILE A 110 -41.33 12.87 -17.49
N HIS A 111 -42.16 12.56 -16.50
CA HIS A 111 -41.83 12.81 -15.10
C HIS A 111 -40.57 12.05 -14.68
N ALA A 112 -40.47 10.74 -15.00
CA ALA A 112 -39.29 9.93 -14.70
C ALA A 112 -38.03 10.46 -15.41
N ALA A 113 -38.17 10.89 -16.67
CA ALA A 113 -37.06 11.47 -17.43
C ALA A 113 -36.56 12.79 -16.82
N ASN A 114 -37.44 13.61 -16.27
CA ASN A 114 -37.08 14.88 -15.62
C ASN A 114 -36.46 14.70 -14.22
N GLN A 115 -36.76 13.60 -13.53
CA GLN A 115 -36.21 13.31 -12.20
C GLN A 115 -34.85 12.58 -12.26
N SER A 116 -34.57 11.83 -13.33
CA SER A 116 -33.31 11.11 -13.48
C SER A 116 -32.14 12.04 -13.83
N GLN A 117 -30.95 11.69 -13.32
CA GLN A 117 -29.67 12.34 -13.62
C GLN A 117 -28.81 11.50 -14.58
N ASP A 118 -29.40 10.48 -15.22
CA ASP A 118 -28.69 9.63 -16.17
C ASP A 118 -28.25 10.45 -17.40
N THR A 119 -27.02 10.20 -17.84
CA THR A 119 -26.38 10.81 -19.00
C THR A 119 -25.94 9.74 -19.97
N GLN A 120 -25.86 10.09 -21.25
CA GLN A 120 -25.31 9.20 -22.27
C GLN A 120 -23.78 9.15 -22.25
N ASP A 121 -23.13 10.18 -21.71
CA ASP A 121 -21.68 10.18 -21.60
C ASP A 121 -21.22 9.19 -20.53
N VAL A 122 -20.34 8.28 -20.96
CA VAL A 122 -19.79 7.24 -20.11
C VAL A 122 -18.70 7.83 -19.23
N TRP A 123 -18.80 7.62 -17.92
CA TRP A 123 -17.77 8.03 -16.97
C TRP A 123 -17.24 6.84 -16.18
N MET A 124 -15.99 6.94 -15.77
CA MET A 124 -15.34 5.97 -14.89
C MET A 124 -14.51 6.72 -13.86
N ASN A 125 -14.69 6.38 -12.58
CA ASN A 125 -13.87 6.84 -11.48
C ASN A 125 -13.26 5.65 -10.75
N VAL A 126 -12.02 5.80 -10.31
CA VAL A 126 -11.33 4.79 -9.49
C VAL A 126 -11.04 5.41 -8.14
N ILE A 127 -11.48 4.75 -7.06
CA ILE A 127 -11.37 5.25 -5.69
C ILE A 127 -10.66 4.19 -4.86
N PRO A 128 -9.68 4.53 -4.00
CA PRO A 128 -9.20 5.89 -3.70
C PRO A 128 -8.39 6.53 -4.85
N THR A 129 -8.34 7.87 -4.86
CA THR A 129 -7.56 8.68 -5.83
C THR A 129 -6.26 9.22 -5.24
N ASP A 130 -6.19 9.32 -3.91
CA ASP A 130 -5.00 9.71 -3.17
C ASP A 130 -3.91 8.63 -3.24
N LYS A 131 -2.65 9.06 -3.10
CA LYS A 131 -1.49 8.16 -3.10
C LYS A 131 -1.57 7.20 -1.91
N GLN A 132 -1.64 5.91 -2.20
CA GLN A 132 -1.82 4.86 -1.18
C GLN A 132 -0.49 4.32 -0.65
N GLU A 133 -0.39 4.14 0.66
CA GLU A 133 0.69 3.37 1.29
C GLU A 133 0.26 1.90 1.42
N ALA A 134 0.98 0.98 0.77
CA ALA A 134 0.77 -0.45 0.93
C ALA A 134 1.42 -0.95 2.23
N GLN A 135 0.65 -1.67 3.05
CA GLN A 135 1.04 -2.10 4.40
C GLN A 135 1.43 -3.58 4.40
N LEU A 136 2.43 -3.94 5.20
CA LEU A 136 2.90 -5.33 5.29
C LEU A 136 1.81 -6.25 5.85
N ASN A 137 1.43 -7.27 5.09
CA ASN A 137 0.49 -8.31 5.44
C ASN A 137 1.02 -9.68 4.95
N GLY A 138 1.63 -10.43 5.88
CA GLY A 138 2.29 -11.70 5.56
C GLY A 138 3.48 -11.50 4.60
N GLU A 139 3.41 -12.14 3.44
CA GLU A 139 4.49 -12.11 2.44
C GLU A 139 4.45 -10.92 1.47
N TYR A 140 3.47 -10.02 1.63
CA TYR A 140 3.25 -8.89 0.71
C TYR A 140 2.98 -7.58 1.44
N PHE A 141 3.35 -6.46 0.85
CA PHE A 141 2.71 -5.17 1.10
C PHE A 141 1.40 -5.10 0.32
N GLU A 142 0.32 -4.77 1.00
CA GLU A 142 -1.03 -4.76 0.43
C GLU A 142 -1.65 -3.35 0.53
N THR A 143 -2.24 -2.88 -0.56
CA THR A 143 -3.01 -1.63 -0.55
C THR A 143 -4.38 -1.80 0.10
N THR A 144 -5.05 -0.68 0.38
CA THR A 144 -6.51 -0.70 0.51
C THR A 144 -7.16 -1.18 -0.79
N THR A 145 -8.46 -1.47 -0.69
CA THR A 145 -9.27 -1.90 -1.83
C THR A 145 -9.64 -0.72 -2.73
N TYR A 146 -9.38 -0.88 -4.02
CA TYR A 146 -9.82 0.04 -5.07
C TYR A 146 -11.18 -0.38 -5.64
N ASN A 147 -12.05 0.60 -5.86
CA ASN A 147 -13.37 0.45 -6.44
C ASN A 147 -13.47 1.22 -7.76
N VAL A 148 -13.97 0.57 -8.81
CA VAL A 148 -14.25 1.19 -10.10
C VAL A 148 -15.73 1.54 -10.18
N GLN A 149 -16.03 2.84 -10.13
CA GLN A 149 -17.37 3.38 -10.24
C GLN A 149 -17.64 3.84 -11.66
N THR A 150 -18.82 3.55 -12.19
CA THR A 150 -19.24 3.96 -13.54
C THR A 150 -20.76 3.99 -13.67
N ASN A 151 -21.29 4.77 -14.63
CA ASN A 151 -22.68 4.66 -15.08
C ASN A 151 -22.90 3.51 -16.09
N ALA A 152 -21.85 2.82 -16.52
CA ALA A 152 -21.94 1.70 -17.45
C ALA A 152 -22.74 0.52 -16.88
N LYS A 153 -23.58 -0.11 -17.72
CA LYS A 153 -24.37 -1.29 -17.30
C LYS A 153 -23.60 -2.60 -17.40
N LYS A 154 -22.66 -2.68 -18.34
CA LYS A 154 -21.83 -3.86 -18.59
C LYS A 154 -20.43 -3.41 -18.98
N GLY A 155 -19.45 -4.25 -18.73
CA GLY A 155 -18.08 -3.99 -19.12
C GLY A 155 -17.10 -4.77 -18.28
N THR A 156 -15.83 -4.61 -18.63
CA THR A 156 -14.72 -5.17 -17.87
C THR A 156 -13.65 -4.11 -17.72
N PHE A 157 -12.76 -4.30 -16.74
CA PHE A 157 -11.58 -3.48 -16.58
C PHE A 157 -10.35 -4.32 -16.25
N GLN A 158 -9.20 -3.76 -16.59
CA GLN A 158 -7.88 -4.29 -16.31
C GLN A 158 -7.05 -3.21 -15.63
N VAL A 159 -6.09 -3.64 -14.81
CA VAL A 159 -5.18 -2.72 -14.12
C VAL A 159 -3.81 -2.84 -14.76
N GLN A 160 -3.32 -1.74 -15.31
CA GLN A 160 -1.98 -1.63 -15.85
C GLN A 160 -1.09 -0.97 -14.81
N MET A 161 0.06 -1.57 -14.53
CA MET A 161 1.03 -1.04 -13.57
C MET A 161 2.32 -0.66 -14.28
N ASN A 162 2.95 0.41 -13.82
CA ASN A 162 4.27 0.83 -14.25
C ASN A 162 5.21 0.88 -13.05
N ASN A 163 6.48 0.53 -13.25
CA ASN A 163 7.49 0.38 -12.19
C ASN A 163 7.12 -0.63 -11.10
N ALA A 164 6.26 -1.60 -11.40
CA ALA A 164 5.91 -2.66 -10.46
C ALA A 164 7.08 -3.63 -10.28
N PRO A 165 7.52 -3.92 -9.05
CA PRO A 165 8.52 -4.95 -8.78
C PRO A 165 8.07 -6.32 -9.28
N GLN A 166 9.04 -7.18 -9.63
CA GLN A 166 8.73 -8.56 -10.02
C GLN A 166 7.96 -9.29 -8.92
N GLY A 167 6.90 -10.01 -9.30
CA GLY A 167 6.01 -10.72 -8.37
C GLY A 167 4.88 -9.86 -7.79
N THR A 168 4.80 -8.57 -8.17
CA THR A 168 3.62 -7.74 -7.88
C THR A 168 2.40 -8.31 -8.59
N ARG A 169 1.28 -8.40 -7.87
CA ARG A 169 0.04 -8.98 -8.38
C ARG A 169 -1.17 -8.13 -8.00
N ILE A 170 -2.20 -8.22 -8.84
CA ILE A 170 -3.51 -7.62 -8.58
C ILE A 170 -4.44 -8.74 -8.14
N VAL A 171 -5.13 -8.53 -7.02
CA VAL A 171 -6.00 -9.54 -6.41
C VAL A 171 -7.40 -8.99 -6.12
N THR A 172 -8.38 -9.87 -6.03
CA THR A 172 -9.73 -9.55 -5.57
C THR A 172 -9.75 -9.23 -4.05
N GLU A 173 -10.92 -8.82 -3.54
CA GLU A 173 -11.16 -8.70 -2.09
C GLU A 173 -10.92 -10.03 -1.36
N GLN A 174 -11.10 -11.16 -2.03
CA GLN A 174 -10.87 -12.51 -1.49
C GLN A 174 -9.40 -12.98 -1.65
N GLY A 175 -8.56 -12.20 -2.33
CA GLY A 175 -7.15 -12.53 -2.53
C GLY A 175 -6.86 -13.39 -3.77
N GLU A 176 -7.84 -13.59 -4.64
CA GLU A 176 -7.66 -14.33 -5.90
C GLU A 176 -6.96 -13.44 -6.94
N VAL A 177 -5.95 -13.99 -7.62
CA VAL A 177 -5.23 -13.25 -8.69
C VAL A 177 -6.11 -13.19 -9.94
N LYS A 178 -6.29 -11.98 -10.49
CA LYS A 178 -7.06 -11.75 -11.72
C LYS A 178 -6.39 -10.71 -12.61
N GLU A 179 -6.47 -10.93 -13.91
CA GLU A 179 -6.03 -9.96 -14.93
C GLU A 179 -7.16 -9.05 -15.41
N THR A 180 -8.38 -9.60 -15.49
CA THR A 180 -9.59 -8.89 -15.93
C THR A 180 -10.67 -9.01 -14.87
N PHE A 181 -11.30 -7.88 -14.58
CA PHE A 181 -12.35 -7.72 -13.56
C PHE A 181 -13.67 -7.32 -14.21
N GLN A 182 -14.77 -7.81 -13.64
CA GLN A 182 -16.13 -7.40 -13.99
C GLN A 182 -16.50 -6.12 -13.22
N LEU A 183 -17.48 -5.37 -13.73
CA LEU A 183 -18.02 -4.23 -13.00
C LEU A 183 -18.55 -4.63 -11.62
N GLY A 184 -18.27 -3.81 -10.61
CA GLY A 184 -18.62 -4.07 -9.21
C GLY A 184 -17.61 -4.94 -8.47
N GLU A 185 -16.71 -5.65 -9.16
CA GLU A 185 -15.56 -6.26 -8.50
C GLU A 185 -14.58 -5.18 -8.07
N LYS A 186 -13.94 -5.43 -6.93
CA LYS A 186 -12.91 -4.56 -6.39
C LYS A 186 -11.57 -5.29 -6.35
N PHE A 187 -10.49 -4.52 -6.32
CA PHE A 187 -9.14 -5.07 -6.37
C PHE A 187 -8.19 -4.45 -5.35
N ARG A 188 -7.11 -5.15 -5.03
CA ARG A 188 -5.96 -4.65 -4.26
C ARG A 188 -4.67 -4.95 -5.03
N ILE A 189 -3.64 -4.19 -4.73
CA ILE A 189 -2.28 -4.45 -5.21
C ILE A 189 -1.49 -5.11 -4.09
N GLN A 190 -0.78 -6.19 -4.42
CA GLN A 190 0.13 -6.88 -3.52
C GLN A 190 1.54 -6.86 -4.09
N VAL A 191 2.47 -6.23 -3.36
CA VAL A 191 3.90 -6.12 -3.70
C VAL A 191 4.69 -7.06 -2.79
N PRO A 192 5.58 -7.93 -3.28
CA PRO A 192 6.31 -8.87 -2.43
C PRO A 192 7.12 -8.16 -1.33
N LYS A 193 7.15 -8.71 -0.11
CA LYS A 193 7.88 -8.11 1.03
C LYS A 193 9.39 -7.96 0.80
N SER A 194 9.95 -8.73 -0.13
CA SER A 194 11.36 -8.65 -0.54
C SER A 194 11.68 -7.45 -1.44
N SER A 195 10.66 -6.72 -1.90
CA SER A 195 10.85 -5.52 -2.71
C SER A 195 11.39 -4.37 -1.87
N LYS A 196 12.46 -3.71 -2.33
CA LYS A 196 12.97 -2.48 -1.69
C LYS A 196 11.90 -1.39 -1.65
N SER A 197 12.00 -0.47 -0.68
CA SER A 197 11.14 0.71 -0.58
C SER A 197 11.12 1.44 -1.93
N SER A 198 9.93 1.64 -2.47
CA SER A 198 9.73 2.30 -3.75
C SER A 198 8.26 2.69 -3.89
N GLU A 199 7.95 3.27 -5.04
CA GLU A 199 6.60 3.50 -5.51
C GLU A 199 6.39 2.87 -6.89
N LEU A 200 5.12 2.63 -7.22
CA LEU A 200 4.63 2.25 -8.54
C LEU A 200 3.45 3.14 -8.91
N SER A 201 3.16 3.25 -10.21
CA SER A 201 1.94 3.86 -10.69
C SER A 201 1.03 2.83 -11.33
N LEU A 202 -0.28 3.08 -11.32
CA LEU A 202 -1.25 2.24 -12.00
C LEU A 202 -2.32 3.06 -12.70
N LYS A 203 -2.87 2.48 -13.77
CA LYS A 203 -4.06 2.95 -14.47
C LYS A 203 -5.07 1.83 -14.59
N VAL A 204 -6.35 2.17 -14.51
CA VAL A 204 -7.42 1.26 -14.86
C VAL A 204 -7.82 1.57 -16.30
N VAL A 205 -7.78 0.54 -17.15
CA VAL A 205 -8.28 0.60 -18.52
C VAL A 205 -9.51 -0.29 -18.58
N SER A 206 -10.61 0.26 -19.07
CA SER A 206 -11.89 -0.44 -19.11
C SER A 206 -12.52 -0.36 -20.48
N ASN A 207 -13.34 -1.36 -20.80
CA ASN A 207 -14.23 -1.33 -21.94
C ASN A 207 -15.66 -1.37 -21.42
N LEU A 208 -16.33 -0.22 -21.49
CA LEU A 208 -17.60 0.04 -20.85
C LEU A 208 -18.71 0.17 -21.88
N THR A 209 -19.79 -0.56 -21.68
CA THR A 209 -20.93 -0.57 -22.60
C THR A 209 -22.12 0.12 -21.97
N ASN A 210 -22.65 1.12 -22.67
CA ASN A 210 -23.86 1.83 -22.33
C ASN A 210 -24.82 1.92 -23.51
N VAL A 211 -26.08 2.22 -23.21
CA VAL A 211 -27.09 2.47 -24.23
C VAL A 211 -27.05 3.96 -24.58
N HIS A 212 -26.92 4.28 -25.86
CA HIS A 212 -27.00 5.64 -26.39
C HIS A 212 -28.22 5.80 -27.28
N ALA A 213 -28.87 6.97 -27.26
CA ALA A 213 -29.92 7.35 -28.18
C ALA A 213 -29.32 7.96 -29.45
N ILE A 214 -28.99 7.10 -30.42
CA ILE A 214 -28.32 7.48 -31.67
C ILE A 214 -29.33 8.16 -32.60
N VAL A 215 -28.92 9.27 -33.21
CA VAL A 215 -29.73 10.04 -34.16
C VAL A 215 -29.35 9.64 -35.58
N TYR A 216 -30.37 9.42 -36.40
CA TYR A 216 -30.27 9.19 -37.83
C TYR A 216 -30.96 10.34 -38.57
N LYS A 217 -30.21 11.02 -39.42
CA LYS A 217 -30.68 12.25 -40.07
C LYS A 217 -31.51 11.93 -41.30
N GLY A 218 -32.73 12.45 -41.32
CA GLY A 218 -33.66 12.38 -42.42
C GLY A 218 -33.35 13.38 -43.54
N THR A 219 -34.35 13.68 -44.34
CA THR A 219 -34.28 14.65 -45.45
C THR A 219 -35.21 15.84 -45.18
N SER A 220 -35.42 16.72 -46.15
CA SER A 220 -36.43 17.78 -46.02
C SER A 220 -37.88 17.27 -45.94
N THR A 221 -38.12 16.01 -46.30
CA THR A 221 -39.48 15.40 -46.30
C THR A 221 -39.61 14.18 -45.39
N ILE A 222 -38.49 13.55 -45.03
CA ILE A 222 -38.38 12.41 -44.12
C ILE A 222 -37.82 12.90 -42.79
N GLN A 223 -38.46 12.57 -41.69
CA GLN A 223 -38.01 12.99 -40.37
C GLN A 223 -36.73 12.30 -39.90
N ASP A 224 -36.00 12.98 -39.01
CA ASP A 224 -34.96 12.36 -38.21
C ASP A 224 -35.56 11.28 -37.31
N ALA A 225 -34.78 10.24 -37.03
CA ALA A 225 -35.17 9.14 -36.16
C ALA A 225 -34.10 8.89 -35.11
N THR A 226 -34.48 8.27 -33.99
CA THR A 226 -33.55 7.83 -32.96
C THR A 226 -33.73 6.36 -32.61
N VAL A 227 -32.61 5.68 -32.32
CA VAL A 227 -32.58 4.29 -31.88
C VAL A 227 -31.69 4.18 -30.63
N LEU A 228 -32.18 3.47 -29.61
CA LEU A 228 -31.35 3.08 -28.48
C LEU A 228 -30.43 1.92 -28.88
N LEU A 229 -29.12 2.17 -28.89
CA LEU A 229 -28.09 1.18 -29.25
C LEU A 229 -27.07 1.02 -28.14
N GLU A 230 -26.66 -0.22 -27.85
CA GLU A 230 -25.50 -0.48 -27.00
C GLU A 230 -24.22 -0.04 -27.74
N ARG A 231 -23.40 0.78 -27.08
CA ARG A 231 -22.10 1.27 -27.56
C ARG A 231 -21.06 1.01 -26.49
N SER A 232 -19.95 0.44 -26.92
CA SER A 232 -18.78 0.19 -26.07
C SER A 232 -17.78 1.33 -26.23
N THR A 233 -17.21 1.79 -25.13
CA THR A 233 -16.23 2.88 -25.09
C THR A 233 -15.11 2.51 -24.15
N GLU A 234 -13.88 2.72 -24.60
CA GLU A 234 -12.71 2.57 -23.74
C GLU A 234 -12.62 3.78 -22.79
N GLN A 235 -12.41 3.52 -21.51
CA GLN A 235 -12.16 4.55 -20.50
C GLN A 235 -10.86 4.23 -19.77
N VAL A 236 -10.06 5.27 -19.55
CA VAL A 236 -8.76 5.18 -18.86
C VAL A 236 -8.79 6.11 -17.66
N SER A 237 -8.43 5.59 -16.49
CA SER A 237 -8.32 6.42 -15.29
C SER A 237 -7.16 7.40 -15.37
N THR A 238 -7.15 8.39 -14.47
CA THR A 238 -5.92 9.10 -14.15
C THR A 238 -4.86 8.15 -13.59
N ASP A 239 -3.60 8.60 -13.60
CA ASP A 239 -2.51 7.91 -12.90
C ASP A 239 -2.80 7.87 -11.39
N LEU A 240 -2.77 6.66 -10.83
CA LEU A 240 -2.84 6.41 -9.39
C LEU A 240 -1.47 5.99 -8.88
N GLN A 241 -1.14 6.31 -7.64
CA GLN A 241 0.17 6.02 -7.05
C GLN A 241 0.07 5.14 -5.81
N VAL A 242 0.98 4.18 -5.72
CA VAL A 242 1.16 3.30 -4.57
C VAL A 242 2.62 3.35 -4.14
N PHE A 243 2.89 3.43 -2.84
CA PHE A 243 4.24 3.30 -2.30
C PHE A 243 4.26 2.36 -1.10
N TRP A 244 5.44 1.84 -0.76
CA TRP A 244 5.64 0.99 0.42
C TRP A 244 7.01 1.24 1.04
N LYS A 245 7.12 0.95 2.34
CA LYS A 245 8.36 1.10 3.11
C LYS A 245 8.85 -0.26 3.58
N ALA A 246 9.91 -0.75 2.94
CA ALA A 246 10.57 -2.01 3.25
C ALA A 246 11.67 -1.81 4.28
N ASN A 247 11.25 -1.77 5.55
CA ASN A 247 12.14 -1.56 6.68
C ASN A 247 12.22 -2.79 7.59
N GLY A 248 13.38 -2.97 8.22
CA GLY A 248 13.59 -3.91 9.32
C GLY A 248 14.36 -3.26 10.46
N ALA A 249 14.95 -4.07 11.32
CA ALA A 249 15.72 -3.61 12.47
C ALA A 249 16.98 -4.45 12.70
N LEU A 250 17.90 -3.91 13.48
CA LEU A 250 19.07 -4.58 14.03
C LEU A 250 18.94 -4.69 15.54
N LYS A 251 19.33 -5.84 16.08
CA LYS A 251 19.59 -6.08 17.51
C LYS A 251 21.00 -6.64 17.68
N VAL A 252 21.84 -5.90 18.38
CA VAL A 252 23.18 -6.34 18.79
C VAL A 252 23.10 -6.93 20.20
N MET A 253 23.64 -8.14 20.38
CA MET A 253 23.85 -8.76 21.68
C MET A 253 25.34 -8.69 22.02
N LYS A 254 25.67 -7.91 23.04
CA LYS A 254 27.03 -7.65 23.46
C LYS A 254 27.37 -8.44 24.71
N VAL A 255 28.35 -9.33 24.60
CA VAL A 255 28.72 -10.28 25.65
C VAL A 255 30.24 -10.42 25.80
N ASP A 256 30.68 -11.03 26.90
CA ASP A 256 32.07 -11.46 27.07
C ASP A 256 32.31 -12.92 26.64
N GLU A 257 33.53 -13.41 26.87
CA GLU A 257 33.93 -14.81 26.66
C GLU A 257 33.04 -15.86 27.36
N ASN A 258 32.27 -15.48 28.38
CA ASN A 258 31.41 -16.35 29.18
C ASN A 258 29.91 -16.08 28.96
N GLN A 259 29.53 -15.38 27.88
CA GLN A 259 28.16 -14.97 27.58
C GLN A 259 27.54 -14.01 28.60
N LYS A 260 28.35 -13.34 29.43
CA LYS A 260 27.85 -12.29 30.33
C LYS A 260 27.54 -11.03 29.51
N PRO A 261 26.36 -10.40 29.68
CA PRO A 261 26.03 -9.18 28.96
C PRO A 261 26.93 -8.01 29.39
N LEU A 262 27.36 -7.19 28.41
CA LEU A 262 28.24 -6.04 28.64
C LEU A 262 27.57 -4.71 28.26
N PRO A 263 27.22 -3.86 29.24
CA PRO A 263 26.69 -2.53 28.98
C PRO A 263 27.77 -1.54 28.53
N GLY A 264 27.36 -0.50 27.81
CA GLY A 264 28.20 0.67 27.49
C GLY A 264 29.10 0.52 26.26
N ALA A 265 29.09 -0.62 25.58
CA ALA A 265 29.68 -0.74 24.25
C ALA A 265 28.94 0.18 23.26
N VAL A 266 29.67 0.87 22.38
CA VAL A 266 29.09 1.70 21.32
C VAL A 266 29.41 1.08 19.98
N PHE A 267 28.37 0.94 19.15
CA PHE A 267 28.47 0.40 17.80
C PHE A 267 28.08 1.44 16.76
N GLU A 268 28.81 1.48 15.66
CA GLU A 268 28.50 2.22 14.45
C GLU A 268 27.88 1.28 13.42
N ILE A 269 26.80 1.72 12.78
CA ILE A 269 26.10 0.98 11.73
C ILE A 269 26.34 1.72 10.42
N ALA A 270 26.83 1.01 9.40
CA ALA A 270 27.03 1.56 8.07
C ALA A 270 26.39 0.68 7.00
N ASN A 271 25.84 1.29 5.95
CA ASN A 271 25.30 0.57 4.80
C ASN A 271 26.40 0.08 3.84
N SER A 272 26.02 -0.63 2.78
CA SER A 272 26.97 -1.14 1.77
C SER A 272 27.80 -0.06 1.06
N ASN A 273 27.35 1.19 1.06
CA ASN A 273 28.05 2.33 0.48
C ASN A 273 28.97 3.03 1.50
N GLN A 274 29.21 2.40 2.66
CA GLN A 274 29.98 2.96 3.79
C GLN A 274 29.38 4.24 4.38
N GLN A 275 28.11 4.54 4.10
CA GLN A 275 27.41 5.64 4.73
C GLN A 275 27.00 5.20 6.14
N VAL A 276 27.38 6.00 7.14
CA VAL A 276 27.01 5.79 8.54
C VAL A 276 25.53 6.12 8.75
N MET A 277 24.78 5.15 9.25
CA MET A 277 23.35 5.27 9.58
C MET A 277 23.14 5.81 11.00
N GLY A 278 24.14 5.62 11.87
CA GLY A 278 24.15 6.12 13.24
C GLY A 278 24.92 5.21 14.18
N THR A 279 24.83 5.52 15.48
CA THR A 279 25.44 4.72 16.54
C THR A 279 24.40 4.25 17.55
N ILE A 280 24.61 3.05 18.11
CA ILE A 280 23.79 2.49 19.18
C ILE A 280 24.68 2.09 20.35
N THR A 281 24.14 2.14 21.58
CA THR A 281 24.88 1.78 22.79
C THR A 281 24.21 0.60 23.48
N ALA A 282 25.00 -0.38 23.92
CA ALA A 282 24.51 -1.54 24.67
C ALA A 282 23.96 -1.11 26.04
N ASP A 283 22.71 -1.50 26.30
CA ASP A 283 22.01 -1.27 27.57
C ASP A 283 22.54 -2.17 28.70
N LYS A 284 21.89 -2.11 29.87
CA LYS A 284 22.22 -2.94 31.04
C LYS A 284 22.18 -4.46 30.80
N ASN A 285 21.45 -4.89 29.78
CA ASN A 285 21.33 -6.29 29.38
C ASN A 285 22.27 -6.65 28.22
N GLY A 286 23.18 -5.75 27.84
CA GLY A 286 24.07 -5.93 26.71
C GLY A 286 23.36 -5.81 25.36
N ILE A 287 22.18 -5.19 25.29
CA ILE A 287 21.38 -5.10 24.06
C ILE A 287 21.48 -3.69 23.48
N ALA A 288 21.74 -3.57 22.17
CA ALA A 288 21.64 -2.31 21.44
C ALA A 288 20.76 -2.52 20.20
N GLU A 289 19.83 -1.60 19.91
CA GLU A 289 18.85 -1.77 18.83
C GLU A 289 18.77 -0.54 17.92
N MET A 290 18.57 -0.78 16.62
CA MET A 290 18.33 0.25 15.60
C MET A 290 17.18 -0.20 14.69
N GLY A 291 16.07 0.51 14.73
CA GLY A 291 14.92 0.26 13.85
C GLY A 291 14.95 1.08 12.57
N ASN A 292 13.93 0.92 11.73
CA ASN A 292 13.72 1.69 10.50
C ASN A 292 14.89 1.66 9.51
N LEU A 293 15.58 0.51 9.42
CA LEU A 293 16.63 0.30 8.44
C LEU A 293 16.00 -0.19 7.13
N GLU A 294 16.31 0.44 6.00
CA GLU A 294 15.86 -0.03 4.70
C GLU A 294 16.44 -1.41 4.36
N LEU A 295 15.70 -2.20 3.59
CA LEU A 295 16.13 -3.52 3.13
C LEU A 295 17.48 -3.46 2.40
N GLY A 296 18.45 -4.25 2.87
CA GLY A 296 19.79 -4.26 2.31
C GLY A 296 20.84 -4.89 3.23
N THR A 297 22.10 -4.78 2.82
CA THR A 297 23.26 -5.27 3.58
C THR A 297 23.95 -4.13 4.30
N TYR A 298 24.31 -4.38 5.56
CA TYR A 298 24.92 -3.42 6.46
C TYR A 298 26.11 -4.05 7.17
N THR A 299 26.89 -3.21 7.84
CA THR A 299 27.94 -3.61 8.77
C THR A 299 27.69 -2.97 10.13
N VAL A 300 28.01 -3.70 11.20
CA VAL A 300 28.08 -3.17 12.55
C VAL A 300 29.52 -3.27 13.04
N LYS A 301 30.03 -2.18 13.60
CA LYS A 301 31.42 -2.07 14.08
C LYS A 301 31.42 -1.53 15.50
N GLU A 302 32.14 -2.19 16.41
CA GLU A 302 32.36 -1.61 17.74
C GLU A 302 33.34 -0.44 17.62
N VAL A 303 32.94 0.72 18.13
CA VAL A 303 33.75 1.95 18.14
C VAL A 303 34.18 2.35 19.55
N LYS A 304 33.53 1.79 20.57
CA LYS A 304 33.91 1.93 21.98
C LYS A 304 33.61 0.65 22.73
N ALA A 305 34.62 0.08 23.37
CA ALA A 305 34.47 -1.09 24.23
C ALA A 305 33.82 -0.72 25.57
N PRO A 306 33.14 -1.67 26.23
CA PRO A 306 32.84 -1.58 27.65
C PRO A 306 34.12 -1.43 28.48
N VAL A 307 34.03 -0.74 29.61
CA VAL A 307 35.16 -0.58 30.55
C VAL A 307 35.71 -1.95 30.96
N GLY A 308 37.02 -2.13 30.82
CA GLY A 308 37.71 -3.37 31.21
C GLY A 308 37.72 -4.47 30.15
N TYR A 309 37.33 -4.15 28.91
CA TYR A 309 37.31 -5.08 27.78
C TYR A 309 38.09 -4.51 26.59
N VAL A 310 38.75 -5.40 25.84
CA VAL A 310 39.49 -5.04 24.61
C VAL A 310 38.50 -4.65 23.52
N LEU A 311 38.75 -3.55 22.81
CA LEU A 311 37.97 -3.14 21.64
C LEU A 311 38.20 -4.10 20.47
N ASP A 312 37.11 -4.69 19.95
CA ASP A 312 37.14 -5.43 18.69
C ASP A 312 36.50 -4.60 17.58
N ALA A 313 37.33 -3.86 16.86
CA ALA A 313 36.90 -2.98 15.77
C ALA A 313 36.61 -3.73 14.46
N THR A 314 36.59 -5.07 14.46
CA THR A 314 36.29 -5.89 13.28
C THR A 314 34.82 -5.73 12.88
N PRO A 315 34.51 -5.18 11.69
CA PRO A 315 33.13 -5.04 11.26
C PRO A 315 32.47 -6.40 11.01
N LYS A 316 31.22 -6.57 11.44
CA LYS A 316 30.41 -7.75 11.12
C LYS A 316 29.28 -7.40 10.15
N PRO A 317 29.12 -8.14 9.04
CA PRO A 317 28.03 -7.92 8.11
C PRO A 317 26.71 -8.46 8.67
N PHE A 318 25.60 -7.83 8.30
CA PHE A 318 24.26 -8.35 8.51
C PHE A 318 23.32 -7.91 7.37
N GLU A 319 22.23 -8.65 7.19
CA GLU A 319 21.19 -8.36 6.20
C GLU A 319 19.92 -7.89 6.92
N VAL A 320 19.34 -6.80 6.46
CA VAL A 320 18.05 -6.29 6.91
C VAL A 320 16.98 -6.77 5.96
N LYS A 321 15.97 -7.47 6.51
CA LYS A 321 14.78 -7.92 5.80
C LYS A 321 13.55 -7.22 6.33
N THR A 322 12.57 -7.02 5.46
CA THR A 322 11.31 -6.34 5.77
C THR A 322 10.59 -7.00 6.95
N GLY A 323 10.27 -6.20 7.96
CA GLY A 323 9.53 -6.65 9.14
C GLY A 323 10.31 -7.59 10.08
N GLU A 324 11.60 -7.83 9.81
CA GLU A 324 12.44 -8.72 10.60
C GLU A 324 13.47 -7.95 11.43
N ILE A 325 13.94 -8.57 12.53
CA ILE A 325 15.02 -8.07 13.36
C ILE A 325 16.26 -8.93 13.11
N ALA A 326 17.28 -8.36 12.47
CA ALA A 326 18.58 -8.99 12.32
C ALA A 326 19.28 -9.04 13.70
N VAL A 327 19.78 -10.20 14.11
CA VAL A 327 20.45 -10.37 15.39
C VAL A 327 21.94 -10.62 15.18
N VAL A 328 22.80 -9.80 15.79
CA VAL A 328 24.26 -9.93 15.72
C VAL A 328 24.85 -10.05 17.11
N GLU A 329 25.60 -11.11 17.36
CA GLU A 329 26.36 -11.28 18.61
C GLU A 329 27.77 -10.68 18.46
N MET A 330 28.13 -9.78 19.37
CA MET A 330 29.43 -9.11 19.45
C MET A 330 30.10 -9.52 20.78
N LYS A 331 31.33 -10.06 20.71
CA LYS A 331 32.06 -10.58 21.88
C LYS A 331 33.29 -9.73 22.13
N ASN A 332 33.58 -9.40 23.38
CA ASN A 332 34.88 -8.87 23.75
C ASN A 332 35.57 -9.76 24.77
N VAL A 333 36.89 -9.66 24.77
CA VAL A 333 37.75 -10.32 25.74
C VAL A 333 38.05 -9.35 26.88
N GLN A 334 37.93 -9.84 28.11
CA GLN A 334 38.30 -9.05 29.29
C GLN A 334 39.80 -8.73 29.28
N ILE A 335 40.14 -7.47 29.59
CA ILE A 335 41.54 -7.05 29.73
C ILE A 335 42.17 -7.79 30.91
N LYS A 336 43.37 -8.31 30.70
CA LYS A 336 44.18 -9.04 31.68
C LYS A 336 45.60 -8.51 31.66
N GLY A 337 46.19 -8.31 32.84
CA GLY A 337 47.55 -7.81 33.01
C GLY A 337 48.39 -8.76 33.87
N ASN A 338 49.69 -8.46 33.94
CA ASN A 338 50.63 -9.20 34.78
C ASN A 338 51.30 -8.23 35.76
N ILE A 339 51.65 -8.73 36.95
CA ILE A 339 52.52 -8.00 37.88
C ILE A 339 53.76 -8.80 38.21
N GLU A 340 54.86 -8.08 38.39
CA GLU A 340 56.14 -8.62 38.84
C GLU A 340 56.57 -7.88 40.12
N ILE A 341 56.83 -8.64 41.17
CA ILE A 341 57.29 -8.12 42.46
C ILE A 341 58.73 -8.60 42.65
N LYS A 342 59.68 -7.65 42.71
CA LYS A 342 61.08 -7.94 43.03
C LYS A 342 61.36 -7.59 44.48
N LYS A 343 61.80 -8.57 45.27
CA LYS A 343 62.11 -8.39 46.68
C LYS A 343 63.62 -8.36 46.94
N ILE A 344 64.04 -7.26 47.54
CA ILE A 344 65.41 -7.03 48.01
C ILE A 344 65.42 -6.65 49.51
N SER A 345 66.57 -6.77 50.15
CA SER A 345 66.85 -6.19 51.47
C SER A 345 67.11 -4.69 51.37
N ASP A 346 67.21 -4.04 52.52
CA ASP A 346 67.71 -2.67 52.69
C ASP A 346 69.12 -2.45 52.13
N THR A 347 69.94 -3.51 52.13
CA THR A 347 71.29 -3.57 51.57
C THR A 347 71.33 -3.96 50.08
N GLY A 348 70.18 -4.18 49.44
CA GLY A 348 70.08 -4.55 48.02
C GLY A 348 70.26 -6.04 47.71
N LYS A 349 70.36 -6.91 48.71
CA LYS A 349 70.45 -8.37 48.54
C LYS A 349 69.11 -8.92 48.03
N ILE A 350 69.16 -9.80 47.04
CA ILE A 350 67.98 -10.51 46.51
C ILE A 350 67.43 -11.49 47.57
N LEU A 351 66.11 -11.52 47.75
CA LEU A 351 65.44 -12.33 48.78
C LEU A 351 64.47 -13.37 48.17
N PRO A 352 64.92 -14.62 47.97
CA PRO A 352 64.05 -15.73 47.57
C PRO A 352 63.20 -16.25 48.74
N GLY A 353 62.00 -16.78 48.46
CA GLY A 353 61.15 -17.43 49.46
C GLY A 353 60.21 -16.52 50.25
N VAL A 354 60.10 -15.23 49.90
CA VAL A 354 59.16 -14.27 50.53
C VAL A 354 57.77 -14.42 49.90
N GLU A 355 56.72 -14.58 50.70
CA GLU A 355 55.33 -14.69 50.22
C GLU A 355 54.65 -13.31 50.18
N PHE A 356 54.05 -13.01 49.04
CA PHE A 356 53.13 -11.90 48.84
C PHE A 356 51.72 -12.41 48.57
N THR A 357 50.72 -11.73 49.12
CA THR A 357 49.31 -11.95 48.77
C THR A 357 48.77 -10.74 48.01
N VAL A 358 48.09 -10.99 46.89
CA VAL A 358 47.35 -9.97 46.13
C VAL A 358 45.91 -9.95 46.59
N PHE A 359 45.39 -8.75 46.82
CA PHE A 359 44.05 -8.51 47.32
C PHE A 359 43.26 -7.59 46.39
N THR A 360 41.94 -7.74 46.37
CA THR A 360 41.03 -6.70 45.87
C THR A 360 41.01 -5.50 46.84
N PRO A 361 40.47 -4.33 46.46
CA PRO A 361 40.40 -3.17 47.34
C PRO A 361 39.59 -3.44 48.62
N GLU A 362 38.64 -4.37 48.57
CA GLU A 362 37.81 -4.81 49.70
C GLU A 362 38.54 -5.80 50.63
N GLY A 363 39.79 -6.17 50.31
CA GLY A 363 40.60 -7.09 51.11
C GLY A 363 40.36 -8.57 50.83
N LYS A 364 39.65 -8.93 49.74
CA LYS A 364 39.50 -10.33 49.33
C LYS A 364 40.80 -10.83 48.72
N VAL A 365 41.27 -12.00 49.16
CA VAL A 365 42.44 -12.66 48.57
C VAL A 365 42.14 -13.06 47.12
N VAL A 366 42.98 -12.60 46.20
CA VAL A 366 42.94 -12.95 44.77
C VAL A 366 43.88 -14.12 44.52
N THR A 367 45.13 -14.01 44.96
CA THR A 367 46.14 -15.07 44.82
C THR A 367 47.32 -14.85 45.78
N LYS A 368 48.16 -15.87 45.94
CA LYS A 368 49.42 -15.84 46.69
C LYS A 368 50.58 -16.22 45.78
N VAL A 369 51.71 -15.55 45.93
CA VAL A 369 52.93 -15.80 45.17
C VAL A 369 54.16 -15.70 46.05
N THR A 370 55.19 -16.47 45.72
CA THR A 370 56.44 -16.53 46.47
C THR A 370 57.58 -16.13 45.55
N THR A 371 58.56 -15.39 46.08
CA THR A 371 59.74 -14.99 45.30
C THR A 371 60.63 -16.19 44.95
N ASP A 372 61.04 -16.27 43.69
CA ASP A 372 61.97 -17.28 43.18
C ASP A 372 63.42 -16.98 43.58
N GLN A 373 64.38 -17.74 43.04
CA GLN A 373 65.83 -17.59 43.32
C GLN A 373 66.39 -16.23 42.89
N GLU A 374 65.73 -15.52 41.97
CA GLU A 374 66.07 -14.17 41.54
C GLU A 374 65.33 -13.09 42.36
N GLY A 375 64.59 -13.52 43.39
CA GLY A 375 63.78 -12.66 44.25
C GLY A 375 62.53 -12.13 43.58
N ILE A 376 62.05 -12.79 42.52
CA ILE A 376 60.93 -12.34 41.70
C ILE A 376 59.69 -13.19 41.98
N ALA A 377 58.55 -12.54 42.20
CA ALA A 377 57.24 -13.17 42.26
C ALA A 377 56.35 -12.61 41.15
N LYS A 378 55.74 -13.49 40.33
CA LYS A 378 54.93 -13.10 39.17
C LYS A 378 53.48 -13.52 39.35
N VAL A 379 52.55 -12.62 39.04
CA VAL A 379 51.14 -12.95 38.88
C VAL A 379 50.74 -12.67 37.45
N ASN A 380 50.23 -13.69 36.76
CA ASN A 380 49.82 -13.59 35.37
C ASN A 380 48.28 -13.56 35.25
N SER A 381 47.80 -12.98 34.16
CA SER A 381 46.38 -13.01 33.77
C SER A 381 45.43 -12.41 34.82
N LEU A 382 45.90 -11.38 35.53
CA LEU A 382 45.09 -10.66 36.52
C LEU A 382 44.03 -9.81 35.78
N PRO A 383 42.72 -9.98 36.05
CA PRO A 383 41.68 -9.22 35.37
C PRO A 383 41.82 -7.70 35.54
N PHE A 384 41.22 -6.92 34.65
CA PHE A 384 41.07 -5.47 34.78
C PHE A 384 40.50 -5.10 36.16
N GLY A 385 41.13 -4.14 36.83
CA GLY A 385 40.69 -3.69 38.13
C GLY A 385 41.82 -3.15 39.01
N LYS A 386 41.41 -2.67 40.19
CA LYS A 386 42.32 -2.17 41.24
C LYS A 386 42.65 -3.28 42.20
N TYR A 387 43.88 -3.29 42.70
CA TYR A 387 44.42 -4.30 43.59
C TYR A 387 45.43 -3.68 44.55
N TYR A 388 45.85 -4.45 45.54
CA TYR A 388 47.09 -4.19 46.25
C TYR A 388 47.79 -5.50 46.59
N PHE A 389 49.11 -5.46 46.77
CA PHE A 389 49.86 -6.59 47.33
C PHE A 389 50.46 -6.24 48.69
N GLN A 390 50.66 -7.25 49.52
CA GLN A 390 51.26 -7.13 50.84
C GLN A 390 52.11 -8.37 51.14
N GLU A 391 53.23 -8.18 51.86
CA GLU A 391 54.04 -9.29 52.37
C GLU A 391 53.25 -10.03 53.46
N THR A 392 52.97 -11.31 53.25
CA THR A 392 52.20 -12.14 54.20
C THR A 392 53.04 -13.17 54.92
N LYS A 393 54.23 -13.49 54.39
CA LYS A 393 55.22 -14.33 55.05
C LYS A 393 56.63 -13.86 54.68
N GLY A 394 57.34 -13.31 55.65
CA GLY A 394 58.73 -12.90 55.51
C GLY A 394 59.72 -14.07 55.69
N LEU A 395 61.00 -13.74 55.69
CA LEU A 395 62.10 -14.67 55.99
C LEU A 395 62.58 -14.49 57.43
N GLU A 396 63.11 -15.56 58.01
CA GLU A 396 63.77 -15.47 59.32
C GLU A 396 64.93 -14.46 59.27
N GLY A 397 65.02 -13.61 60.29
CA GLY A 397 65.99 -12.50 60.34
C GLY A 397 65.57 -11.22 59.61
N TYR A 398 64.37 -11.16 59.00
CA TYR A 398 63.81 -9.95 58.39
C TYR A 398 62.51 -9.52 59.07
N LEU A 399 62.29 -8.21 59.19
CA LEU A 399 61.02 -7.66 59.64
C LEU A 399 59.99 -7.74 58.52
N LEU A 400 58.81 -8.28 58.83
CA LEU A 400 57.68 -8.38 57.88
C LEU A 400 57.21 -6.98 57.48
N ASN A 401 57.17 -6.70 56.17
CA ASN A 401 56.66 -5.44 55.67
C ASN A 401 55.12 -5.42 55.62
N GLN A 402 54.50 -4.65 56.51
CA GLN A 402 53.03 -4.53 56.59
C GLN A 402 52.44 -3.48 55.62
N THR A 403 53.26 -2.82 54.81
CA THR A 403 52.79 -1.80 53.86
C THR A 403 51.95 -2.44 52.75
N LYS A 404 50.81 -1.80 52.43
CA LYS A 404 49.99 -2.16 51.27
C LYS A 404 50.45 -1.38 50.05
N TYR A 405 50.78 -2.09 48.98
CA TYR A 405 51.23 -1.49 47.72
C TYR A 405 50.09 -1.54 46.70
N PRO A 406 49.36 -0.43 46.45
CA PRO A 406 48.27 -0.41 45.49
C PRO A 406 48.79 -0.44 44.05
N PHE A 407 48.06 -1.13 43.18
CA PHE A 407 48.28 -1.12 41.74
C PHE A 407 46.96 -1.30 40.99
N GLU A 408 46.97 -1.08 39.68
CA GLU A 408 45.77 -1.21 38.86
C GLU A 408 46.13 -1.85 37.52
N VAL A 409 45.35 -2.85 37.12
CA VAL A 409 45.34 -3.37 35.75
C VAL A 409 44.40 -2.46 34.96
N LYS A 410 44.98 -1.63 34.10
CA LYS A 410 44.29 -0.66 33.24
C LYS A 410 44.28 -1.13 31.79
N GLU A 411 43.56 -0.37 30.95
CA GLU A 411 43.62 -0.42 29.48
C GLU A 411 45.01 -0.12 28.92
#